data_AF-A0A2Z5QY44-F1
#
_entry.id   AF-A0A2Z5QY44-F1
#
_cell.length_a   1.000
_cell.length_b   1.000
_cell.length_c   1.000
_cell.angle_alpha   90.00
_cell.angle_beta   90.00
_cell.angle_gamma   90.00
#
_symmetry.space_group_name_H-M   'P 1'
#
loop_
_entity.id
_entity.type
_entity.pdbx_description
1 polymer ?
#
loop_
_entity_poly.entity_id
_entity_poly.type
_entity_poly.pdbx_seq_one_letter_code
_entity_poly.pdbx_strand_id
1 'polypeptide(L)'
;MAYAAWLLFRSMTVATIAAILASVDGLMFVESRLALLDIFQMFWILATFVCLLLDRQQSRRVLARKVAALAQQNGGTLPQLVFGPGSGWHLWRLAAGVCAGAAVGVKWNSLFFIAAFGLLTVFWDVNARRILGLKNWAVVGVLREGLPAFVQMIGVGLIVYLSTWAGWFKSSNAFYRHWAQDNPGQGVQWLPTDLRSLWEYHVSAFNFHSKLDSPHSYASPAWKWLLLGRPTSYYYESPKMGSKGCTASSCSEAILNIGNPLIWWAFIAAILVALIVTIVRRDWRFTSLLFVFAVGYFPWFLYPNRTMFYFYALSFEPFLILILAGVLGLVLGHSGSSVRRKRVGLYFTGVYLVAVLLMSAYFWPLWTGQTIPYNEWLHHMWFSFWI
;
A
#
# COMPACT_ATOMS: atom_id res chain seq x y z
N MET A 1 6.41 -4.98 -6.71
CA MET A 1 5.23 -5.87 -6.74
C MET A 1 5.57 -7.36 -6.78
N ALA A 2 6.20 -7.86 -7.85
CA ALA A 2 6.48 -9.29 -8.08
C ALA A 2 7.14 -9.99 -6.87
N TYR A 3 8.11 -9.32 -6.25
CA TYR A 3 8.83 -9.88 -5.10
C TYR A 3 7.95 -10.08 -3.87
N ALA A 4 7.05 -9.13 -3.56
CA ALA A 4 6.07 -9.28 -2.47
C ALA A 4 5.16 -10.49 -2.70
N ALA A 5 4.65 -10.63 -3.93
CA ALA A 5 3.84 -11.79 -4.33
C ALA A 5 4.62 -13.11 -4.21
N TRP A 6 5.89 -13.14 -4.61
CA TRP A 6 6.73 -14.33 -4.44
C TRP A 6 6.94 -14.68 -2.96
N LEU A 7 7.21 -13.69 -2.09
CA LEU A 7 7.39 -13.91 -0.65
C LEU A 7 6.12 -14.45 0.03
N LEU A 8 4.94 -14.02 -0.43
CA LEU A 8 3.64 -14.49 0.07
C LEU A 8 3.29 -15.89 -0.45
N PHE A 9 3.29 -16.06 -1.77
CA PHE A 9 2.67 -17.22 -2.42
C PHE A 9 3.66 -18.30 -2.86
N ARG A 10 4.96 -17.99 -2.91
CA ARG A 10 6.03 -18.90 -3.38
C ARG A 10 5.77 -19.47 -4.78
N SER A 11 5.12 -18.68 -5.63
CA SER A 11 4.79 -19.05 -7.00
C SER A 11 5.29 -17.96 -7.95
N MET A 12 6.14 -18.36 -8.90
CA MET A 12 6.61 -17.45 -9.95
C MET A 12 5.44 -16.97 -10.80
N THR A 13 4.50 -17.86 -11.13
CA THR A 13 3.30 -17.50 -11.90
C THR A 13 2.47 -16.42 -11.20
N VAL A 14 2.20 -16.57 -9.91
CA VAL A 14 1.44 -15.55 -9.15
C VAL A 14 2.22 -14.24 -9.05
N ALA A 15 3.55 -14.31 -8.91
CA ALA A 15 4.40 -13.12 -8.92
C ALA A 15 4.39 -12.39 -10.27
N THR A 16 4.43 -13.11 -11.38
CA THR A 16 4.32 -12.56 -12.73
C THR A 16 2.94 -11.94 -12.96
N ILE A 17 1.87 -12.61 -12.53
CA ILE A 17 0.50 -12.06 -12.60
C ILE A 17 0.42 -10.73 -11.84
N ALA A 18 0.90 -10.67 -10.60
CA ALA A 18 0.90 -9.44 -9.81
C ALA A 18 1.72 -8.33 -10.48
N ALA A 19 2.84 -8.67 -11.13
CA ALA A 19 3.66 -7.72 -11.87
C ALA A 19 2.93 -7.15 -13.10
N ILE A 20 2.30 -8.02 -13.90
CA ILE A 20 1.54 -7.62 -15.09
C ILE A 20 0.40 -6.68 -14.67
N LEU A 21 -0.42 -7.10 -13.70
CA LEU A 21 -1.56 -6.29 -13.22
C LEU A 21 -1.12 -4.91 -12.75
N ALA A 22 -0.02 -4.82 -11.97
CA ALA A 22 0.50 -3.52 -11.52
C ALA A 22 1.08 -2.68 -12.66
N SER A 23 1.73 -3.29 -13.66
CA SER A 23 2.33 -2.55 -14.78
C SER A 23 1.32 -1.96 -15.75
N VAL A 24 0.09 -2.49 -15.76
CA VAL A 24 -0.95 -2.10 -16.72
C VAL A 24 -2.19 -1.51 -16.06
N ASP A 25 -2.12 -1.19 -14.77
CA ASP A 25 -3.15 -0.39 -14.11
C ASP A 25 -2.91 1.11 -14.33
N GLY A 26 -3.98 1.81 -14.71
CA GLY A 26 -3.92 3.25 -15.00
C GLY A 26 -3.61 4.13 -13.80
N LEU A 27 -4.04 3.76 -12.58
CA LEU A 27 -3.74 4.54 -11.38
C LEU A 27 -2.24 4.53 -11.10
N MET A 28 -1.61 3.35 -11.08
CA MET A 28 -0.16 3.25 -10.92
C MET A 28 0.60 3.95 -12.05
N PHE A 29 0.16 3.77 -13.30
CA PHE A 29 0.83 4.34 -14.46
C PHE A 29 0.78 5.88 -14.46
N VAL A 30 -0.40 6.48 -14.30
CA VAL A 30 -0.57 7.94 -14.31
C VAL A 30 0.16 8.58 -13.13
N GLU A 31 0.02 8.04 -11.92
CA GLU A 31 0.70 8.55 -10.72
C GLU A 31 2.22 8.45 -10.80
N SER A 32 2.76 7.50 -11.57
CA SER A 32 4.21 7.37 -11.77
C SER A 32 4.81 8.41 -12.73
N ARG A 33 3.97 9.15 -13.46
CA ARG A 33 4.39 10.09 -14.52
C ARG A 33 4.11 11.55 -14.17
N LEU A 34 3.43 11.80 -13.07
CA LEU A 34 3.13 13.14 -12.58
C LEU A 34 3.93 13.43 -11.31
N ALA A 35 4.22 14.71 -11.07
CA ALA A 35 4.96 15.16 -9.88
C ALA A 35 4.07 15.14 -8.62
N LEU A 36 3.53 13.96 -8.30
CA LEU A 36 2.69 13.68 -7.14
C LEU A 36 3.42 12.79 -6.14
N LEU A 37 3.09 12.98 -4.87
CA LEU A 37 3.76 12.31 -3.77
C LEU A 37 3.27 10.87 -3.54
N ASP A 38 2.07 10.54 -4.01
CA ASP A 38 1.38 9.28 -3.69
C ASP A 38 2.14 8.05 -4.21
N ILE A 39 2.82 8.15 -5.37
CA ILE A 39 3.65 7.06 -5.91
C ILE A 39 4.81 6.70 -4.98
N PHE A 40 5.47 7.70 -4.39
CA PHE A 40 6.56 7.49 -3.43
C PHE A 40 6.02 6.93 -2.11
N GLN A 41 4.86 7.40 -1.68
CA GLN A 41 4.19 6.89 -0.49
C GLN A 41 3.86 5.39 -0.66
N MET A 42 3.21 5.03 -1.76
CA MET A 42 2.86 3.66 -2.10
C MET A 42 4.10 2.75 -2.13
N PHE A 43 5.18 3.24 -2.77
CA PHE A 43 6.46 2.52 -2.80
C PHE A 43 6.98 2.21 -1.39
N TRP A 44 7.07 3.21 -0.50
CA TRP A 44 7.60 3.02 0.85
C TRP A 44 6.70 2.17 1.74
N ILE A 45 5.37 2.24 1.57
CA ILE A 45 4.41 1.34 2.24
C ILE A 45 4.64 -0.10 1.79
N LEU A 46 4.74 -0.35 0.48
CA LEU A 46 4.98 -1.69 -0.04
C LEU A 46 6.36 -2.22 0.36
N ALA A 47 7.39 -1.36 0.36
CA ALA A 47 8.75 -1.71 0.80
C ALA A 47 8.76 -2.12 2.28
N THR A 48 8.07 -1.36 3.15
CA THR A 48 7.88 -1.72 4.56
C THR A 48 7.28 -3.12 4.67
N PHE A 49 6.21 -3.42 3.93
CA PHE A 49 5.58 -4.74 3.95
C PHE A 49 6.52 -5.85 3.45
N VAL A 50 7.30 -5.61 2.40
CA VAL A 50 8.30 -6.55 1.89
C VAL A 50 9.37 -6.85 2.93
N CYS A 51 9.90 -5.83 3.60
CA CYS A 51 10.86 -6.00 4.69
C CYS A 51 10.28 -6.86 5.82
N LEU A 52 9.01 -6.65 6.19
CA LEU A 52 8.35 -7.47 7.21
C LEU A 52 8.09 -8.91 6.76
N LEU A 53 7.81 -9.15 5.47
CA LEU A 53 7.70 -10.50 4.94
C LEU A 53 9.04 -11.24 4.99
N LEU A 54 10.15 -10.55 4.70
CA LEU A 54 11.52 -11.09 4.82
C LEU A 54 11.86 -11.38 6.28
N ASP A 55 11.58 -10.42 7.16
CA ASP A 55 11.77 -10.58 8.60
C ASP A 55 11.03 -11.82 9.11
N ARG A 56 9.76 -11.96 8.76
CA ARG A 56 8.91 -13.09 9.14
C ARG A 56 9.50 -14.43 8.70
N GLN A 57 10.16 -14.49 7.55
CA GLN A 57 10.81 -15.72 7.07
C GLN A 57 12.10 -16.01 7.84
N GLN A 58 12.93 -14.99 8.05
CA GLN A 58 14.18 -15.11 8.78
C GLN A 58 13.94 -15.46 10.25
N SER A 59 13.05 -14.74 10.93
CA SER A 59 12.72 -14.93 12.36
C SER A 59 12.24 -16.34 12.62
N ARG A 60 11.32 -16.85 11.79
CA ARG A 60 10.83 -18.22 11.90
C ARG A 60 11.90 -19.27 11.65
N ARG A 61 12.79 -19.05 10.67
CA ARG A 61 13.93 -19.96 10.42
C ARG A 61 14.91 -19.99 11.58
N VAL A 62 15.17 -18.86 12.22
CA VAL A 62 16.08 -18.79 13.38
C VAL A 62 15.41 -19.44 14.60
N LEU A 63 14.14 -19.10 14.86
CA LEU A 63 13.40 -19.66 15.98
C LEU A 63 13.26 -21.19 15.86
N ALA A 64 12.90 -21.70 14.68
CA ALA A 64 12.83 -23.14 14.42
C ALA A 64 14.19 -23.85 14.64
N ARG A 65 15.30 -23.26 14.17
CA ARG A 65 16.65 -23.80 14.39
C ARG A 65 17.00 -23.86 15.88
N LYS A 66 16.71 -22.81 16.65
CA LYS A 66 16.98 -22.78 18.10
C LYS A 66 16.14 -23.81 18.85
N VAL A 67 14.86 -23.92 18.51
CA VAL A 67 13.95 -24.92 19.11
C VAL A 67 14.40 -26.35 18.77
N ALA A 68 14.80 -26.62 17.53
CA ALA A 68 15.32 -27.92 17.12
C ALA A 68 16.62 -28.29 17.86
N ALA A 69 17.56 -27.34 18.01
CA ALA A 69 18.79 -27.55 18.76
C ALA A 69 18.52 -27.87 20.24
N LEU A 70 17.58 -27.17 20.87
CA LEU A 70 17.17 -27.42 22.26
C LEU A 70 16.52 -28.80 22.43
N ALA A 71 15.69 -29.21 21.48
CA ALA A 71 15.10 -30.55 21.50
C ALA A 71 16.17 -31.63 21.34
N GLN A 72 17.15 -31.44 20.44
CA GLN A 72 18.26 -32.38 20.23
C GLN A 72 19.12 -32.53 21.50
N GLN A 73 19.40 -31.43 22.20
CA GLN A 73 20.14 -31.45 23.47
C GLN A 73 19.38 -32.16 24.60
N ASN A 74 18.05 -32.28 24.48
CA ASN A 74 17.19 -32.87 25.51
C ASN A 74 16.54 -34.18 25.03
N GLY A 75 17.34 -35.04 24.40
CA GLY A 75 16.93 -36.40 24.02
C GLY A 75 15.83 -36.44 22.95
N GLY A 76 15.75 -35.43 22.10
CA GLY A 76 14.72 -35.29 21.06
C GLY A 76 13.40 -34.69 21.55
N THR A 77 13.28 -34.34 22.83
CA THR A 77 12.07 -33.74 23.41
C THR A 77 12.28 -32.27 23.75
N LEU A 78 11.29 -31.42 23.48
CA LEU A 78 11.40 -30.01 23.82
C LEU A 78 11.31 -29.83 25.35
N PRO A 79 12.36 -29.28 26.02
CA PRO A 79 12.29 -29.05 27.46
C PRO A 79 11.21 -28.01 27.79
N GLN A 80 10.66 -28.08 29.00
CA GLN A 80 9.66 -27.12 29.46
C GLN A 80 10.30 -25.76 29.74
N LEU A 81 10.37 -24.92 28.71
CA LEU A 81 10.94 -23.57 28.80
C LEU A 81 9.81 -22.54 29.03
N VAL A 82 9.88 -21.82 30.15
CA VAL A 82 8.90 -20.76 30.50
C VAL A 82 8.98 -19.58 29.52
N PHE A 83 10.18 -19.19 29.09
CA PHE A 83 10.43 -18.06 28.19
C PHE A 83 10.87 -18.45 26.76
N GLY A 84 11.18 -19.74 26.53
CA GLY A 84 11.69 -20.26 25.24
C GLY A 84 12.94 -19.54 24.72
N PRO A 85 13.44 -19.86 23.51
CA PRO A 85 14.40 -19.01 22.79
C PRO A 85 13.71 -17.78 22.17
N GLY A 86 14.46 -16.72 21.90
CA GLY A 86 14.00 -15.58 21.08
C GLY A 86 14.51 -15.64 19.63
N SER A 87 13.90 -14.92 18.70
CA SER A 87 14.32 -14.94 17.28
C SER A 87 15.69 -14.28 17.04
N GLY A 88 16.18 -13.45 17.96
CA GLY A 88 17.47 -12.76 17.84
C GLY A 88 17.34 -11.39 17.19
N TRP A 89 18.38 -10.95 16.47
CA TRP A 89 18.40 -9.65 15.82
C TRP A 89 17.61 -9.66 14.50
N HIS A 90 16.78 -8.63 14.31
CA HIS A 90 15.86 -8.51 13.19
C HIS A 90 16.27 -7.35 12.27
N LEU A 91 17.31 -7.57 11.44
CA LEU A 91 17.80 -6.53 10.51
C LEU A 91 16.73 -6.04 9.54
N TRP A 92 15.84 -6.95 9.10
CA TRP A 92 14.72 -6.58 8.24
C TRP A 92 13.65 -5.75 8.96
N ARG A 93 13.53 -5.80 10.30
CA ARG A 93 12.68 -4.85 11.05
C ARG A 93 13.27 -3.46 11.10
N LEU A 94 14.59 -3.35 11.20
CA LEU A 94 15.26 -2.04 11.09
C LEU A 94 15.04 -1.45 9.69
N ALA A 95 15.22 -2.26 8.65
CA ALA A 95 14.91 -1.84 7.27
C ALA A 95 13.43 -1.46 7.10
N ALA A 96 12.50 -2.23 7.69
CA ALA A 96 11.09 -1.88 7.71
C ALA A 96 10.84 -0.54 8.43
N GLY A 97 11.55 -0.26 9.53
CA GLY A 97 11.52 1.02 10.23
C GLY A 97 12.00 2.17 9.34
N VAL A 98 13.08 1.98 8.57
CA VAL A 98 13.55 2.98 7.61
C VAL A 98 12.49 3.28 6.56
N CYS A 99 11.92 2.25 5.93
CA CYS A 99 10.86 2.42 4.94
C CYS A 99 9.60 3.06 5.55
N ALA A 100 9.24 2.70 6.78
CA ALA A 100 8.10 3.25 7.49
C ALA A 100 8.28 4.76 7.76
N GLY A 101 9.45 5.15 8.28
CA GLY A 101 9.78 6.56 8.51
C GLY A 101 9.74 7.38 7.22
N ALA A 102 10.30 6.85 6.13
CA ALA A 102 10.22 7.47 4.80
C ALA A 102 8.76 7.60 4.31
N ALA A 103 7.91 6.58 4.52
CA ALA A 103 6.49 6.64 4.15
C ALA A 103 5.73 7.75 4.89
N VAL A 104 5.99 7.96 6.19
CA VAL A 104 5.39 9.06 6.96
C VAL A 104 5.92 10.41 6.50
N GLY A 105 7.22 10.49 6.20
CA GLY A 105 7.84 11.70 5.65
C GLY A 105 7.21 12.15 4.33
N VAL A 106 6.67 11.21 3.54
CA VAL A 106 5.92 11.52 2.31
C VAL A 106 4.47 11.94 2.59
N LYS A 107 3.71 11.16 3.38
CA LYS A 107 2.30 11.43 3.67
C LYS A 107 1.84 10.82 5.00
N TRP A 108 1.08 11.57 5.79
CA TRP A 108 0.70 11.16 7.15
C TRP A 108 -0.27 9.98 7.24
N ASN A 109 -1.09 9.72 6.22
CA ASN A 109 -1.94 8.52 6.21
C ASN A 109 -1.13 7.21 6.23
N SER A 110 0.18 7.24 5.95
CA SER A 110 1.10 6.12 6.18
C SER A 110 1.11 5.63 7.63
N LEU A 111 0.78 6.49 8.61
CA LEU A 111 0.71 6.13 10.03
C LEU A 111 -0.29 4.98 10.28
N PHE A 112 -1.42 4.97 9.56
CA PHE A 112 -2.40 3.88 9.64
C PHE A 112 -1.76 2.54 9.23
N PHE A 113 -1.05 2.52 8.09
CA PHE A 113 -0.34 1.33 7.61
C PHE A 113 0.74 0.86 8.59
N ILE A 114 1.49 1.78 9.19
CA ILE A 114 2.57 1.45 10.14
C ILE A 114 2.01 0.83 11.42
N ALA A 115 0.89 1.35 11.93
CA ALA A 115 0.17 0.73 13.03
C ALA A 115 -0.27 -0.70 12.67
N ALA A 116 -0.86 -0.90 11.49
CA ALA A 116 -1.26 -2.22 11.01
C ALA A 116 -0.06 -3.17 10.89
N PHE A 117 1.06 -2.71 10.33
CA PHE A 117 2.28 -3.48 10.18
C PHE A 117 2.93 -3.84 11.53
N GLY A 118 2.87 -2.95 12.52
CA GLY A 118 3.28 -3.24 13.89
C GLY A 118 2.45 -4.37 14.50
N LEU A 119 1.12 -4.28 14.39
CA LEU A 119 0.21 -5.32 14.85
C LEU A 119 0.44 -6.67 14.14
N LEU A 120 0.60 -6.66 12.82
CA LEU A 120 0.90 -7.87 12.05
C LEU A 120 2.21 -8.53 12.49
N THR A 121 3.24 -7.74 12.76
CA THR A 121 4.53 -8.24 13.24
C THR A 121 4.36 -8.98 14.57
N VAL A 122 3.66 -8.37 15.52
CA VAL A 122 3.37 -8.99 16.83
C VAL A 122 2.56 -10.27 16.63
N PHE A 123 1.48 -10.25 15.84
CA PHE A 123 0.66 -11.43 15.60
C PHE A 123 1.45 -12.56 14.92
N TRP A 124 2.33 -12.25 13.96
CA TRP A 124 3.12 -13.25 13.28
C TRP A 124 4.15 -13.94 14.17
N ASP A 125 4.76 -13.19 15.10
CA ASP A 125 5.73 -13.70 16.07
C ASP A 125 5.07 -14.55 17.16
N VAL A 126 3.97 -14.04 17.72
CA VAL A 126 3.13 -14.77 18.68
C VAL A 126 2.65 -16.07 18.07
N ASN A 127 2.17 -16.04 16.83
CA ASN A 127 1.74 -17.23 16.12
C ASN A 127 2.91 -18.19 15.80
N ALA A 128 4.12 -17.68 15.54
CA ALA A 128 5.29 -18.53 15.32
C ALA A 128 5.62 -19.35 16.58
N ARG A 129 5.55 -18.71 17.76
CA ARG A 129 5.75 -19.38 19.05
C ARG A 129 4.66 -20.41 19.35
N ARG A 130 3.39 -20.08 19.04
CA ARG A 130 2.26 -21.01 19.18
C ARG A 130 2.46 -22.28 18.34
N ILE A 131 2.87 -22.15 17.08
CA ILE A 131 3.10 -23.30 16.17
C ILE A 131 4.22 -24.20 16.70
N LEU A 132 5.24 -23.64 17.35
CA LEU A 132 6.35 -24.39 17.93
C LEU A 132 6.03 -25.01 19.31
N GLY A 133 4.79 -24.88 19.80
CA GLY A 133 4.36 -25.48 21.06
C GLY A 133 5.01 -24.86 22.30
N LEU A 134 5.54 -23.64 22.21
CA LEU A 134 6.17 -22.97 23.35
C LEU A 134 5.12 -22.58 24.41
N LYS A 135 5.44 -22.79 25.68
CA LYS A 135 4.60 -22.32 26.80
C LYS A 135 4.53 -20.79 26.82
N ASN A 136 3.42 -20.26 27.34
CA ASN A 136 3.18 -18.82 27.48
C ASN A 136 3.41 -18.03 26.16
N TRP A 137 3.17 -18.66 25.01
CA TRP A 137 3.49 -18.15 23.67
C TRP A 137 2.95 -16.73 23.42
N ALA A 138 1.78 -16.38 23.98
CA ALA A 138 1.17 -15.07 23.85
C ALA A 138 1.97 -13.99 24.59
N VAL A 139 2.06 -14.11 25.92
CA VAL A 139 2.75 -13.14 26.79
C VAL A 139 4.21 -13.01 26.40
N VAL A 140 4.90 -14.13 26.21
CA VAL A 140 6.32 -14.12 25.86
C VAL A 140 6.53 -13.62 24.43
N GLY A 141 5.62 -13.91 23.50
CA GLY A 141 5.69 -13.34 22.14
C GLY A 141 5.60 -11.82 22.15
N VAL A 142 4.67 -11.26 22.92
CA VAL A 142 4.52 -9.80 23.07
C VAL A 142 5.75 -9.19 23.74
N LEU A 143 6.19 -9.74 24.88
CA LEU A 143 7.29 -9.14 25.64
C LEU A 143 8.66 -9.31 24.96
N ARG A 144 8.93 -10.49 24.40
CA ARG A 144 10.27 -10.83 23.88
C ARG A 144 10.46 -10.51 22.41
N GLU A 145 9.39 -10.49 21.63
CA GLU A 145 9.46 -10.16 20.20
C GLU A 145 8.77 -8.84 19.91
N GLY A 146 7.57 -8.62 20.47
CA GLY A 146 6.74 -7.44 20.21
C GLY A 146 7.33 -6.12 20.72
N LEU A 147 7.75 -6.04 21.98
CA LEU A 147 8.35 -4.81 22.53
C LEU A 147 9.66 -4.44 21.80
N PRO A 148 10.62 -5.37 21.58
CA PRO A 148 11.78 -5.08 20.75
C PRO A 148 11.41 -4.71 19.31
N ALA A 149 10.39 -5.34 18.71
CA ALA A 149 9.91 -4.97 17.37
C ALA A 149 9.40 -3.54 17.32
N PHE A 150 8.64 -3.12 18.34
CA PHE A 150 8.15 -1.76 18.45
C PHE A 150 9.31 -0.77 18.51
N VAL A 151 10.27 -0.99 19.41
CA VAL A 151 11.44 -0.11 19.55
C VAL A 151 12.26 -0.07 18.25
N GLN A 152 12.49 -1.21 17.61
CA GLN A 152 13.25 -1.27 16.36
C GLN A 152 12.54 -0.58 15.20
N MET A 153 11.27 -0.90 14.96
CA MET A 153 10.56 -0.38 13.79
C MET A 153 10.13 1.08 14.01
N ILE A 154 9.51 1.39 15.15
CA ILE A 154 9.00 2.73 15.45
C ILE A 154 10.14 3.66 15.82
N GLY A 155 11.14 3.20 16.59
CA GLY A 155 12.31 4.01 16.93
C GLY A 155 13.13 4.40 15.69
N VAL A 156 13.44 3.43 14.82
CA VAL A 156 14.14 3.73 13.55
C VAL A 156 13.27 4.58 12.64
N GLY A 157 11.97 4.29 12.53
CA GLY A 157 11.05 5.09 11.73
C GLY A 157 10.96 6.54 12.21
N LEU A 158 10.95 6.77 13.52
CA LEU A 158 10.98 8.11 14.11
C LEU A 158 12.28 8.84 13.76
N ILE A 159 13.43 8.18 13.86
CA ILE A 159 14.73 8.77 13.49
C ILE A 159 14.73 9.16 12.01
N VAL A 160 14.23 8.30 11.12
CA VAL A 160 14.16 8.58 9.68
C VAL A 160 13.16 9.70 9.38
N TYR A 161 11.99 9.70 10.02
CA TYR A 161 11.04 10.82 9.88
C TYR A 161 11.64 12.15 10.34
N LEU A 162 12.32 12.17 11.48
CA LEU A 162 12.97 13.39 11.97
C LEU A 162 14.10 13.84 11.03
N SER A 163 14.84 12.90 10.42
CA SER A 163 15.91 13.24 9.50
C SER A 163 15.41 13.87 8.19
N THR A 164 14.16 13.59 7.75
CA THR A 164 13.59 14.26 6.57
C THR A 164 13.42 15.77 6.75
N TRP A 165 13.36 16.26 7.99
CA TRP A 165 13.28 17.70 8.31
C TRP A 165 14.62 18.42 8.26
N ALA A 166 15.75 17.70 8.09
CA ALA A 166 17.07 18.32 8.03
C ALA A 166 17.18 19.40 6.95
N GLY A 167 16.50 19.22 5.81
CA GLY A 167 16.44 20.23 4.75
C GLY A 167 15.71 21.51 5.18
N TRP A 168 14.61 21.38 5.93
CA TRP A 168 13.87 22.52 6.48
C TRP A 168 14.75 23.34 7.44
N PHE A 169 15.46 22.68 8.36
CA PHE A 169 16.36 23.38 9.30
C PHE A 169 17.52 24.11 8.61
N LYS A 170 18.07 23.53 7.53
CA LYS A 170 19.16 24.13 6.74
C LYS A 170 18.69 25.27 5.83
N SER A 171 17.41 25.35 5.53
CA SER A 171 16.87 26.40 4.67
C SER A 171 16.72 27.73 5.41
N SER A 172 16.75 28.82 4.65
CA SER A 172 16.44 30.18 5.12
C SER A 172 15.05 30.65 4.67
N ASN A 173 14.36 29.90 3.82
CA ASN A 173 13.12 30.33 3.19
C ASN A 173 12.02 29.26 3.21
N ALA A 174 12.19 28.16 3.96
CA ALA A 174 11.11 27.20 4.08
C ALA A 174 9.89 27.82 4.75
N PHE A 175 8.72 27.24 4.46
CA PHE A 175 7.46 27.65 5.03
C PHE A 175 7.54 27.67 6.57
N TYR A 176 7.17 28.79 7.17
CA TYR A 176 7.28 29.10 8.61
C TYR A 176 8.66 28.93 9.25
N ARG A 177 9.76 28.94 8.48
CA ARG A 177 11.12 28.82 9.01
C ARG A 177 11.44 29.85 10.11
N HIS A 178 10.92 31.06 9.96
CA HIS A 178 11.18 32.22 10.83
C HIS A 178 9.95 32.63 11.67
N TRP A 179 8.89 31.82 11.70
CA TRP A 179 7.61 32.20 12.33
C TRP A 179 7.75 32.65 13.79
N ALA A 180 8.54 31.95 14.60
CA ALA A 180 8.71 32.29 16.01
C ALA A 180 9.49 33.61 16.24
N GLN A 181 10.26 34.07 15.26
CA GLN A 181 10.96 35.36 15.29
C GLN A 181 9.99 36.49 14.96
N ASP A 182 9.10 36.25 13.99
CA ASP A 182 8.06 37.20 13.57
C ASP A 182 6.90 37.29 14.59
N ASN A 183 6.76 36.28 15.48
CA ASN A 183 5.68 36.19 16.48
C ASN A 183 6.25 35.99 17.90
N PRO A 184 6.96 36.99 18.45
CA PRO A 184 7.58 36.87 19.77
C PRO A 184 6.53 36.62 20.86
N GLY A 185 6.82 35.72 21.78
CA GLY A 185 5.93 35.37 22.89
C GLY A 185 4.75 34.44 22.52
N GLN A 186 4.60 34.06 21.24
CA GLN A 186 3.54 33.15 20.79
C GLN A 186 4.04 31.70 20.61
N GLY A 187 3.10 30.76 20.67
CA GLY A 187 3.38 29.32 20.61
C GLY A 187 3.94 28.75 21.91
N VAL A 188 4.56 27.57 21.82
CA VAL A 188 5.07 26.83 22.97
C VAL A 188 6.41 27.44 23.45
N GLN A 189 6.36 28.30 24.47
CA GLN A 189 7.49 29.14 24.87
C GLN A 189 8.73 28.39 25.38
N TRP A 190 8.58 27.18 25.93
CA TRP A 190 9.71 26.39 26.41
C TRP A 190 10.54 25.77 25.28
N LEU A 191 10.02 25.73 24.04
CA LEU A 191 10.77 25.25 22.88
C LEU A 191 11.73 26.34 22.35
N PRO A 192 12.96 25.96 21.94
CA PRO A 192 13.84 26.81 21.14
C PRO A 192 13.12 27.36 19.91
N THR A 193 13.52 28.55 19.46
CA THR A 193 12.87 29.29 18.36
C THR A 193 12.64 28.42 17.12
N ASP A 194 13.66 27.68 16.66
CA ASP A 194 13.56 26.83 15.47
C ASP A 194 12.59 25.66 15.65
N LEU A 195 12.59 25.01 16.82
CA LEU A 195 11.65 23.92 17.13
C LEU A 195 10.22 24.44 17.29
N ARG A 196 10.05 25.66 17.79
CA ARG A 196 8.75 26.32 17.91
C ARG A 196 8.17 26.70 16.55
N SER A 197 9.00 27.23 15.66
CA SER A 197 8.64 27.46 14.25
C SER A 197 8.23 26.14 13.57
N LEU A 198 8.97 25.05 13.79
CA LEU A 198 8.62 23.74 13.26
C LEU A 198 7.32 23.18 13.87
N TRP A 199 7.08 23.41 15.16
CA TRP A 199 5.83 23.05 15.81
C TRP A 199 4.65 23.77 15.18
N GLU A 200 4.78 25.08 14.94
CA GLU A 200 3.73 25.87 14.29
C GLU A 200 3.46 25.38 12.85
N TYR A 201 4.50 25.01 12.10
CA TYR A 201 4.33 24.34 10.81
C TYR A 201 3.36 23.16 10.92
N HIS A 202 3.59 22.26 11.88
CA HIS A 202 2.77 21.06 12.04
C HIS A 202 1.35 21.39 12.50
N VAL A 203 1.19 22.35 13.41
CA VAL A 203 -0.13 22.84 13.86
C VAL A 203 -0.92 23.40 12.68
N SER A 204 -0.30 24.24 11.87
CA SER A 204 -0.93 24.84 10.69
C SER A 204 -1.29 23.78 9.63
N ALA A 205 -0.38 22.85 9.32
CA ALA A 205 -0.66 21.75 8.40
C ALA A 205 -1.83 20.86 8.88
N PHE A 206 -1.86 20.53 10.17
CA PHE A 206 -2.95 19.75 10.77
C PHE A 206 -4.29 20.51 10.70
N ASN A 207 -4.28 21.80 11.05
CA ASN A 207 -5.47 22.65 11.01
C ASN A 207 -6.03 22.79 9.58
N PHE A 208 -5.17 22.98 8.59
CA PHE A 208 -5.55 23.00 7.18
C PHE A 208 -6.21 21.69 6.77
N HIS A 209 -5.56 20.55 7.03
CA HIS A 209 -6.09 19.24 6.61
C HIS A 209 -7.36 18.82 7.34
N SER A 210 -7.55 19.25 8.59
CA SER A 210 -8.76 18.96 9.37
C SER A 210 -9.98 19.76 8.92
N LYS A 211 -9.77 20.87 8.21
CA LYS A 211 -10.82 21.76 7.70
C LYS A 211 -10.88 21.82 6.17
N LEU A 212 -10.28 20.82 5.50
CA LEU A 212 -10.24 20.78 4.04
C LEU A 212 -11.54 20.19 3.48
N ASP A 213 -12.53 21.04 3.28
CA ASP A 213 -13.88 20.72 2.77
C ASP A 213 -14.28 21.56 1.54
N SER A 214 -13.31 22.27 0.93
CA SER A 214 -13.56 23.09 -0.25
C SER A 214 -14.08 22.26 -1.43
N PRO A 215 -15.21 22.64 -2.06
CA PRO A 215 -15.81 21.85 -3.12
C PRO A 215 -14.90 21.77 -4.35
N HIS A 216 -14.87 20.60 -4.99
CA HIS A 216 -14.11 20.37 -6.22
C HIS A 216 -14.89 19.44 -7.16
N SER A 217 -14.94 19.75 -8.46
CA SER A 217 -15.72 18.99 -9.46
C SER A 217 -15.28 17.53 -9.61
N TYR A 218 -14.00 17.26 -9.40
CA TYR A 218 -13.41 15.91 -9.38
C TYR A 218 -13.27 15.29 -7.98
N ALA A 219 -13.89 15.88 -6.94
CA ALA A 219 -13.90 15.26 -5.63
C ALA A 219 -14.57 13.89 -5.68
N SER A 220 -13.91 12.87 -5.13
CA SER A 220 -14.37 11.50 -5.05
C SER A 220 -14.38 11.02 -3.60
N PRO A 221 -15.56 10.83 -2.97
CA PRO A 221 -15.63 10.20 -1.65
C PRO A 221 -15.15 8.74 -1.69
N ALA A 222 -14.68 8.25 -0.54
CA ALA A 222 -14.00 6.96 -0.41
C ALA A 222 -14.76 5.78 -1.03
N TRP A 223 -16.06 5.70 -0.77
CA TRP A 223 -16.92 4.60 -1.26
C TRP A 223 -16.94 4.47 -2.79
N LYS A 224 -16.63 5.53 -3.54
CA LYS A 224 -16.59 5.51 -5.01
C LYS A 224 -15.32 4.89 -5.58
N TRP A 225 -14.24 4.78 -4.80
CA TRP A 225 -12.91 4.47 -5.36
C TRP A 225 -12.85 3.09 -6.00
N LEU A 226 -13.32 2.03 -5.32
CA LEU A 226 -13.34 0.66 -5.86
C LEU A 226 -14.22 0.51 -7.11
N LEU A 227 -15.21 1.40 -7.26
CA LEU A 227 -16.15 1.40 -8.39
C LEU A 227 -15.65 2.23 -9.58
N LEU A 228 -14.51 2.92 -9.43
CA LEU A 228 -14.09 3.98 -10.35
C LEU A 228 -15.17 5.05 -10.50
N GLY A 229 -15.90 5.37 -9.43
CA GLY A 229 -17.12 6.19 -9.51
C GLY A 229 -16.90 7.68 -9.76
N ARG A 230 -15.67 8.18 -9.63
CA ARG A 230 -15.27 9.54 -10.03
C ARG A 230 -13.74 9.58 -10.19
N PRO A 231 -13.21 9.26 -11.39
CA PRO A 231 -11.80 9.39 -11.69
C PRO A 231 -11.36 10.86 -11.61
N THR A 232 -10.07 11.11 -11.40
CA THR A 232 -9.54 12.48 -11.29
C THR A 232 -8.96 12.93 -12.62
N SER A 233 -9.45 14.03 -13.19
CA SER A 233 -8.81 14.66 -14.34
C SER A 233 -7.63 15.52 -13.89
N TYR A 234 -6.44 15.25 -14.45
CA TYR A 234 -5.23 16.04 -14.19
C TYR A 234 -4.93 17.07 -15.27
N TYR A 235 -5.38 16.81 -16.49
CA TYR A 235 -5.15 17.68 -17.62
C TYR A 235 -6.26 17.49 -18.64
N TYR A 236 -6.73 18.59 -19.23
CA TYR A 236 -7.67 18.56 -20.34
C TYR A 236 -7.50 19.79 -21.21
N GLU A 237 -7.27 19.57 -22.50
CA GLU A 237 -7.34 20.58 -23.54
C GLU A 237 -8.21 20.11 -24.71
N SER A 238 -8.73 21.07 -25.48
CA SER A 238 -9.59 20.80 -26.65
C SER A 238 -9.00 21.42 -27.92
N PRO A 239 -7.90 20.84 -28.46
CA PRO A 239 -7.26 21.36 -29.65
C PRO A 239 -8.20 21.30 -30.86
N LYS A 240 -8.11 22.34 -31.70
CA LYS A 240 -8.81 22.44 -32.98
C LYS A 240 -8.00 21.76 -34.08
N MET A 241 -8.66 21.47 -35.20
CA MET A 241 -8.02 20.93 -36.40
C MET A 241 -6.74 21.70 -36.76
N GLY A 242 -5.63 20.98 -36.96
CA GLY A 242 -4.33 21.57 -37.30
C GLY A 242 -3.49 22.05 -36.11
N SER A 243 -4.00 21.96 -34.87
CA SER A 243 -3.24 22.27 -33.65
C SER A 243 -2.97 21.02 -32.82
N LYS A 244 -1.80 20.93 -32.18
CA LYS A 244 -1.39 19.83 -31.29
C LYS A 244 -1.66 18.41 -31.85
N GLY A 245 -1.47 18.22 -33.15
CA GLY A 245 -1.68 16.93 -33.82
C GLY A 245 -3.15 16.55 -34.05
N CYS A 246 -4.12 17.44 -33.81
CA CYS A 246 -5.52 17.18 -34.08
C CYS A 246 -5.83 17.12 -35.59
N THR A 247 -6.34 15.98 -36.04
CA THR A 247 -6.71 15.70 -37.45
C THR A 247 -8.22 15.74 -37.70
N ALA A 248 -9.02 15.97 -36.67
CA ALA A 248 -10.49 16.07 -36.74
C ALA A 248 -10.98 17.51 -36.46
N SER A 249 -12.27 17.76 -36.63
CA SER A 249 -12.89 19.08 -36.36
C SER A 249 -12.78 19.50 -34.89
N SER A 250 -12.84 18.53 -33.95
CA SER A 250 -12.63 18.71 -32.52
C SER A 250 -11.92 17.50 -31.93
N CYS A 251 -10.87 17.75 -31.16
CA CYS A 251 -10.13 16.73 -30.43
C CYS A 251 -10.11 17.04 -28.93
N SER A 252 -9.81 16.01 -28.14
CA SER A 252 -9.56 16.08 -26.71
C SER A 252 -8.15 15.57 -26.44
N GLU A 253 -7.41 16.30 -25.62
CA GLU A 253 -6.11 15.90 -25.08
C GLU A 253 -6.25 15.86 -23.56
N ALA A 254 -6.22 14.68 -22.96
CA ALA A 254 -6.57 14.53 -21.55
C ALA A 254 -5.63 13.57 -20.82
N ILE A 255 -5.27 13.91 -19.58
CA ILE A 255 -4.66 12.98 -18.62
C ILE A 255 -5.71 12.68 -17.56
N LEU A 256 -6.38 11.54 -17.71
CA LEU A 256 -7.38 11.07 -16.76
C LEU A 256 -6.79 9.98 -15.88
N ASN A 257 -6.77 10.23 -14.58
CA ASN A 257 -6.39 9.22 -13.60
C ASN A 257 -7.56 8.28 -13.30
N ILE A 258 -7.64 7.22 -14.08
CA ILE A 258 -8.60 6.12 -13.94
C ILE A 258 -7.85 4.79 -13.96
N GLY A 259 -8.17 3.90 -13.02
CA GLY A 259 -7.63 2.54 -13.01
C GLY A 259 -8.18 1.68 -14.15
N ASN A 260 -7.58 0.51 -14.39
CA ASN A 260 -8.12 -0.42 -15.39
C ASN A 260 -9.44 -1.02 -14.86
N PRO A 261 -10.61 -0.80 -15.49
CA PRO A 261 -11.89 -1.24 -14.94
C PRO A 261 -11.98 -2.75 -14.70
N LEU A 262 -11.33 -3.57 -15.54
CA LEU A 262 -11.30 -5.02 -15.36
C LEU A 262 -10.50 -5.42 -14.11
N ILE A 263 -9.42 -4.71 -13.80
CA ILE A 263 -8.64 -4.92 -12.58
C ILE A 263 -9.45 -4.46 -11.35
N TRP A 264 -9.97 -3.24 -11.40
CA TRP A 264 -10.65 -2.61 -10.26
C TRP A 264 -11.94 -3.30 -9.86
N TRP A 265 -12.77 -3.68 -10.82
CA TRP A 265 -13.99 -4.42 -10.52
C TRP A 265 -13.69 -5.87 -10.10
N ALA A 266 -12.62 -6.48 -10.62
CA ALA A 266 -12.16 -7.77 -10.14
C ALA A 266 -11.64 -7.72 -8.69
N PHE A 267 -11.14 -6.57 -8.19
CA PHE A 267 -10.78 -6.42 -6.78
C PHE A 267 -11.97 -6.69 -5.87
N ILE A 268 -13.18 -6.27 -6.23
CA ILE A 268 -14.39 -6.47 -5.41
C ILE A 268 -14.64 -7.98 -5.22
N ALA A 269 -14.67 -8.73 -6.32
CA ALA A 269 -14.81 -10.18 -6.26
C ALA A 269 -13.63 -10.85 -5.52
N ALA A 270 -12.40 -10.38 -5.75
CA ALA A 270 -11.22 -10.93 -5.11
C ALA A 270 -11.19 -10.69 -3.59
N ILE A 271 -11.68 -9.55 -3.11
CA ILE A 271 -11.86 -9.27 -1.68
C ILE A 271 -12.84 -10.27 -1.06
N LEU A 272 -13.98 -10.53 -1.71
CA LEU A 272 -14.97 -11.51 -1.23
C LEU A 272 -14.37 -12.92 -1.14
N VAL A 273 -13.65 -13.36 -2.18
CA VAL A 273 -12.97 -14.65 -2.17
C VAL A 273 -11.89 -14.70 -1.10
N ALA A 274 -11.09 -13.64 -0.95
CA ALA A 274 -10.07 -13.54 0.08
C ALA A 274 -10.68 -13.62 1.49
N LEU A 275 -11.83 -12.98 1.73
CA LEU A 275 -12.56 -13.07 3.00
C LEU A 275 -13.00 -14.51 3.29
N ILE A 276 -13.58 -15.19 2.30
CA ILE A 276 -13.97 -16.60 2.41
C ILE A 276 -12.74 -17.47 2.73
N VAL A 277 -11.62 -17.26 2.05
CA VAL A 277 -10.38 -18.00 2.28
C VAL A 277 -9.81 -17.72 3.67
N THR A 278 -9.85 -16.47 4.13
CA THR A 278 -9.45 -16.06 5.48
C THR A 278 -10.31 -16.74 6.54
N ILE A 279 -11.63 -16.81 6.35
CA ILE A 279 -12.54 -17.41 7.35
C ILE A 279 -12.43 -18.94 7.37
N VAL A 280 -12.49 -19.57 6.19
CA VAL A 280 -12.56 -21.04 6.03
C VAL A 280 -11.19 -21.68 6.20
N ARG A 281 -10.15 -21.15 5.54
CA ARG A 281 -8.81 -21.75 5.55
C ARG A 281 -7.86 -21.11 6.55
N ARG A 282 -8.25 -19.99 7.18
CA ARG A 282 -7.40 -19.23 8.11
C ARG A 282 -6.05 -18.88 7.48
N ASP A 283 -6.05 -18.58 6.18
CA ASP A 283 -4.83 -18.31 5.43
C ASP A 283 -4.27 -16.93 5.83
N TRP A 284 -3.13 -16.94 6.52
CA TRP A 284 -2.47 -15.73 6.99
C TRP A 284 -2.14 -14.74 5.87
N ARG A 285 -1.94 -15.21 4.62
CA ARG A 285 -1.56 -14.37 3.48
C ARG A 285 -2.70 -13.44 3.12
N PHE A 286 -3.89 -14.00 2.86
CA PHE A 286 -5.10 -13.23 2.56
C PHE A 286 -5.53 -12.39 3.76
N THR A 287 -5.43 -12.92 4.98
CA THR A 287 -5.76 -12.16 6.19
C THR A 287 -4.89 -10.92 6.35
N SER A 288 -3.57 -11.05 6.15
CA SER A 288 -2.65 -9.91 6.22
C SER A 288 -2.91 -8.89 5.12
N LEU A 289 -3.15 -9.33 3.88
CA LEU A 289 -3.46 -8.41 2.78
C LEU A 289 -4.77 -7.65 3.00
N LEU A 290 -5.83 -8.36 3.43
CA LEU A 290 -7.12 -7.75 3.74
C LEU A 290 -7.02 -6.76 4.90
N PHE A 291 -6.23 -7.07 5.93
CA PHE A 291 -6.03 -6.18 7.06
C PHE A 291 -5.33 -4.88 6.65
N VAL A 292 -4.28 -4.97 5.82
CA VAL A 292 -3.57 -3.79 5.33
C VAL A 292 -4.46 -2.97 4.39
N PHE A 293 -5.20 -3.62 3.50
CA PHE A 293 -6.21 -2.95 2.67
C PHE A 293 -7.25 -2.21 3.53
N ALA A 294 -7.82 -2.89 4.53
CA ALA A 294 -8.83 -2.33 5.42
C ALA A 294 -8.34 -1.07 6.12
N VAL A 295 -7.11 -1.09 6.65
CA VAL A 295 -6.52 0.06 7.33
C VAL A 295 -6.11 1.18 6.35
N GLY A 296 -5.83 0.88 5.09
CA GLY A 296 -5.63 1.90 4.07
C GLY A 296 -6.92 2.56 3.57
N TYR A 297 -8.03 1.82 3.58
CA TYR A 297 -9.30 2.24 2.96
C TYR A 297 -10.32 2.80 3.97
N PHE A 298 -10.59 2.10 5.07
CA PHE A 298 -11.68 2.45 5.97
C PHE A 298 -11.49 3.75 6.78
N PRO A 299 -10.27 4.22 7.13
CA PRO A 299 -10.13 5.50 7.82
C PRO A 299 -10.74 6.68 7.06
N TRP A 300 -10.79 6.63 5.73
CA TRP A 300 -11.36 7.69 4.91
C TRP A 300 -12.89 7.82 5.05
N PHE A 301 -13.58 6.78 5.53
CA PHE A 301 -15.01 6.84 5.83
C PHE A 301 -15.32 7.66 7.08
N LEU A 302 -14.31 7.91 7.93
CA LEU A 302 -14.43 8.79 9.09
C LEU A 302 -14.43 10.28 8.71
N TYR A 303 -14.14 10.61 7.45
CA TYR A 303 -14.02 11.98 6.94
C TYR A 303 -14.89 12.23 5.70
N PRO A 304 -16.21 12.01 5.77
CA PRO A 304 -17.09 12.05 4.58
C PRO A 304 -17.17 13.43 3.92
N ASN A 305 -17.02 14.51 4.70
CA ASN A 305 -17.09 15.89 4.22
C ASN A 305 -15.76 16.42 3.66
N ARG A 306 -14.67 15.65 3.82
CA ARG A 306 -13.35 16.07 3.37
C ARG A 306 -13.27 15.99 1.85
N THR A 307 -12.66 16.99 1.23
CA THR A 307 -12.36 16.96 -0.19
C THR A 307 -11.28 15.92 -0.46
N MET A 308 -11.68 14.82 -1.10
CA MET A 308 -10.87 13.65 -1.38
C MET A 308 -10.89 13.34 -2.87
N PHE A 309 -9.93 12.55 -3.33
CA PHE A 309 -9.77 12.22 -4.74
C PHE A 309 -9.44 10.74 -4.90
N TYR A 310 -9.71 10.20 -6.09
CA TYR A 310 -9.51 8.79 -6.40
C TYR A 310 -8.05 8.33 -6.18
N PHE A 311 -7.06 9.17 -6.47
CA PHE A 311 -5.64 8.83 -6.34
C PHE A 311 -5.20 8.44 -4.92
N TYR A 312 -5.99 8.78 -3.89
CA TYR A 312 -5.75 8.34 -2.51
C TYR A 312 -5.75 6.81 -2.38
N ALA A 313 -6.45 6.14 -3.29
CA ALA A 313 -6.54 4.68 -3.33
C ALA A 313 -5.21 4.00 -3.69
N LEU A 314 -4.27 4.71 -4.32
CA LEU A 314 -2.95 4.18 -4.71
C LEU A 314 -2.19 3.60 -3.52
N SER A 315 -2.36 4.20 -2.34
CA SER A 315 -1.69 3.77 -1.10
C SER A 315 -2.00 2.32 -0.70
N PHE A 316 -3.21 1.81 -1.02
CA PHE A 316 -3.61 0.43 -0.70
C PHE A 316 -3.76 -0.48 -1.94
N GLU A 317 -3.74 0.08 -3.15
CA GLU A 317 -3.86 -0.67 -4.41
C GLU A 317 -2.87 -1.86 -4.52
N PRO A 318 -1.57 -1.74 -4.12
CA PRO A 318 -0.67 -2.89 -4.08
C PRO A 318 -1.23 -4.14 -3.42
N PHE A 319 -1.96 -3.96 -2.32
CA PHE A 319 -2.49 -5.07 -1.54
C PHE A 319 -3.71 -5.69 -2.22
N LEU A 320 -4.51 -4.90 -2.94
CA LEU A 320 -5.57 -5.39 -3.81
C LEU A 320 -5.03 -6.18 -4.99
N ILE A 321 -3.96 -5.72 -5.62
CA ILE A 321 -3.26 -6.47 -6.70
C ILE A 321 -2.73 -7.80 -6.17
N LEU A 322 -2.11 -7.80 -4.98
CA LEU A 322 -1.63 -9.02 -4.35
C LEU A 322 -2.78 -9.99 -3.99
N ILE A 323 -3.93 -9.48 -3.56
CA ILE A 323 -5.15 -10.28 -3.32
C ILE A 323 -5.63 -10.89 -4.62
N LEU A 324 -5.81 -10.09 -5.67
CA LEU A 324 -6.29 -10.55 -6.97
C LEU A 324 -5.35 -11.58 -7.59
N ALA A 325 -4.05 -11.33 -7.58
CA ALA A 325 -3.05 -12.29 -8.05
C ALA A 325 -3.10 -13.60 -7.24
N GLY A 326 -3.26 -13.51 -5.92
CA GLY A 326 -3.45 -14.66 -5.04
C GLY A 326 -4.71 -15.46 -5.39
N VAL A 327 -5.84 -14.79 -5.64
CA VAL A 327 -7.11 -15.40 -6.06
C VAL A 327 -6.98 -16.07 -7.42
N LEU A 328 -6.34 -15.45 -8.40
CA LEU A 328 -6.03 -16.09 -9.69
C LEU A 328 -5.10 -17.30 -9.49
N GLY A 329 -4.17 -17.25 -8.54
CA GLY A 329 -3.38 -18.41 -8.11
C GLY A 329 -4.24 -19.55 -7.58
N LEU A 330 -5.32 -19.26 -6.84
CA LEU A 330 -6.29 -20.27 -6.41
C LEU A 330 -7.07 -20.85 -7.60
N VAL A 331 -7.39 -20.05 -8.62
CA VAL A 331 -8.10 -20.50 -9.83
C VAL A 331 -7.24 -21.48 -10.64
N LEU A 332 -5.96 -21.15 -10.87
CA LEU A 332 -4.98 -22.00 -11.57
C LEU A 332 -4.87 -23.42 -10.97
N GLY A 333 -5.01 -23.52 -9.65
CA GLY A 333 -5.08 -24.78 -8.93
C GLY A 333 -3.77 -25.29 -8.35
N HIS A 334 -3.88 -26.35 -7.55
CA HIS A 334 -2.75 -26.93 -6.79
C HIS A 334 -2.25 -28.23 -7.43
N SER A 335 -1.11 -28.73 -6.95
CA SER A 335 -0.44 -29.94 -7.47
C SER A 335 -1.38 -31.14 -7.65
N GLY A 336 -2.18 -31.45 -6.63
CA GLY A 336 -3.17 -32.54 -6.64
C GLY A 336 -4.47 -32.31 -7.43
N SER A 337 -4.59 -31.22 -8.21
CA SER A 337 -5.77 -30.98 -9.03
C SER A 337 -5.77 -31.77 -10.34
N SER A 338 -6.95 -32.18 -10.81
CA SER A 338 -7.12 -32.85 -12.10
C SER A 338 -6.61 -31.98 -13.27
N VAL A 339 -6.17 -32.63 -14.35
CA VAL A 339 -5.70 -31.94 -15.57
C VAL A 339 -6.78 -31.01 -16.13
N ARG A 340 -8.05 -31.45 -16.12
CA ARG A 340 -9.19 -30.64 -16.56
C ARG A 340 -9.33 -29.36 -15.74
N ARG A 341 -9.26 -29.45 -14.40
CA ARG A 341 -9.32 -28.26 -13.52
C ARG A 341 -8.20 -27.28 -13.84
N LYS A 342 -6.97 -27.75 -13.94
CA LYS A 342 -5.80 -26.90 -14.22
C LYS A 342 -5.91 -26.21 -15.59
N ARG A 343 -6.39 -26.94 -16.61
CA ARG A 343 -6.61 -26.38 -17.95
C ARG A 343 -7.67 -25.28 -17.96
N VAL A 344 -8.80 -25.50 -17.27
CA VAL A 344 -9.86 -24.49 -17.13
C VAL A 344 -9.33 -23.25 -16.38
N GLY A 345 -8.61 -23.45 -15.27
CA GLY A 345 -8.02 -22.35 -14.52
C GLY A 345 -7.01 -21.56 -15.36
N LEU A 346 -6.14 -22.24 -16.09
CA LEU A 346 -5.17 -21.61 -17.00
C LEU A 346 -5.87 -20.81 -18.11
N TYR A 347 -6.88 -21.39 -18.75
CA TYR A 347 -7.64 -20.71 -19.81
C TYR A 347 -8.33 -19.46 -19.27
N PHE A 348 -9.04 -19.58 -18.15
CA PHE A 348 -9.71 -18.45 -17.52
C PHE A 348 -8.73 -17.33 -17.15
N THR A 349 -7.64 -17.66 -16.45
CA THR A 349 -6.62 -16.67 -16.06
C THR A 349 -5.96 -16.05 -17.28
N GLY A 350 -5.65 -16.84 -18.31
CA GLY A 350 -5.05 -16.34 -19.55
C GLY A 350 -5.97 -15.35 -20.29
N VAL A 351 -7.24 -15.73 -20.50
CA VAL A 351 -8.25 -14.86 -21.14
C VAL A 351 -8.44 -13.58 -20.34
N TYR A 352 -8.54 -13.67 -19.01
CA TYR A 352 -8.65 -12.50 -18.14
C TYR A 352 -7.47 -11.55 -18.29
N LEU A 353 -6.23 -12.07 -18.27
CA LEU A 353 -5.04 -11.23 -18.42
C LEU A 353 -4.95 -10.58 -19.80
N VAL A 354 -5.32 -11.30 -20.87
CA VAL A 354 -5.40 -10.72 -22.21
C VAL A 354 -6.44 -9.60 -22.25
N ALA A 355 -7.63 -9.81 -21.68
CA ALA A 355 -8.66 -8.79 -21.61
C ALA A 355 -8.19 -7.54 -20.83
N VAL A 356 -7.47 -7.74 -19.72
CA VAL A 356 -6.85 -6.65 -18.96
C VAL A 356 -5.87 -5.85 -19.82
N LEU A 357 -4.98 -6.52 -20.57
CA LEU A 357 -4.02 -5.85 -21.45
C LEU A 357 -4.72 -5.06 -22.57
N LEU A 358 -5.77 -5.62 -23.18
CA LEU A 358 -6.58 -4.92 -24.18
C LEU A 358 -7.28 -3.70 -23.58
N MET A 359 -7.78 -3.81 -22.34
CA MET A 359 -8.38 -2.70 -21.63
C MET A 359 -7.37 -1.58 -21.34
N SER A 360 -6.13 -1.94 -21.01
CA SER A 360 -5.05 -0.96 -20.85
C SER A 360 -4.67 -0.29 -22.16
N ALA A 361 -4.65 -1.04 -23.27
CA ALA A 361 -4.44 -0.47 -24.60
C ALA A 361 -5.58 0.48 -24.99
N TYR A 362 -6.83 0.15 -24.61
CA TYR A 362 -7.99 1.02 -24.82
C TYR A 362 -7.84 2.35 -24.06
N PHE A 363 -7.55 2.34 -22.76
CA PHE A 363 -7.39 3.58 -21.98
C PHE A 363 -6.04 4.29 -22.17
N TRP A 364 -5.12 3.74 -22.96
CA TRP A 364 -3.77 4.28 -23.17
C TRP A 364 -3.74 5.76 -23.60
N PRO A 365 -4.58 6.24 -24.53
CA PRO A 365 -4.58 7.64 -24.93
C PRO A 365 -4.87 8.60 -23.77
N LEU A 366 -5.80 8.22 -22.88
CA LEU A 366 -6.22 9.02 -21.72
C LEU A 366 -5.20 8.98 -20.58
N TRP A 367 -4.43 7.90 -20.46
CA TRP A 367 -3.35 7.82 -19.48
C TRP A 367 -2.11 8.57 -19.93
N THR A 368 -1.87 8.63 -21.24
CA THR A 368 -0.66 9.24 -21.82
C THR A 368 -0.79 10.70 -22.19
N GLY A 369 -2.02 11.23 -22.32
CA GLY A 369 -2.24 12.60 -22.79
C GLY A 369 -2.18 12.72 -24.30
N GLN A 370 -2.64 11.70 -25.04
CA GLN A 370 -2.68 11.76 -26.49
C GLN A 370 -3.86 12.60 -26.97
N THR A 371 -3.64 13.39 -28.02
CA THR A 371 -4.70 14.09 -28.75
C THR A 371 -5.48 13.10 -29.60
N ILE A 372 -6.74 12.87 -29.26
CA ILE A 372 -7.67 12.00 -30.02
C ILE A 372 -8.94 12.76 -30.40
N PRO A 373 -9.67 12.36 -31.46
CA PRO A 373 -10.96 12.96 -31.78
C PRO A 373 -11.92 12.95 -30.58
N TYR A 374 -12.73 14.00 -30.41
CA TYR A 374 -13.64 14.14 -29.27
C TYR A 374 -14.57 12.92 -29.10
N ASN A 375 -15.11 12.39 -30.19
CA ASN A 375 -15.98 11.22 -30.16
C ASN A 375 -15.25 9.97 -29.64
N GLU A 376 -13.97 9.81 -29.98
CA GLU A 376 -13.16 8.71 -29.42
C GLU A 376 -12.96 8.92 -27.93
N TRP A 377 -12.59 10.11 -27.48
CA TRP A 377 -12.49 10.43 -26.04
C TRP A 377 -13.81 10.13 -25.31
N LEU A 378 -14.94 10.53 -25.88
CA LEU A 378 -16.26 10.29 -25.30
C LEU A 378 -16.59 8.79 -25.20
N HIS A 379 -16.16 7.95 -26.16
CA HIS A 379 -16.31 6.49 -26.05
C HIS A 379 -15.53 5.88 -24.87
N HIS A 380 -14.45 6.52 -24.41
CA HIS A 380 -13.75 6.09 -23.19
C HIS A 380 -14.52 6.46 -21.92
N MET A 381 -15.44 7.42 -21.98
CA MET A 381 -16.34 7.80 -20.89
C MET A 381 -17.54 6.87 -20.83
N TRP A 382 -17.35 5.66 -20.30
CA TRP A 382 -18.43 4.67 -20.20
C TRP A 382 -19.60 5.15 -19.34
N PHE A 383 -19.33 6.04 -18.40
CA PHE A 383 -20.34 6.65 -17.55
C PHE A 383 -20.22 8.17 -17.57
N SER A 384 -21.35 8.86 -17.54
CA SER A 384 -21.39 10.34 -17.51
C SER A 384 -20.67 10.92 -16.28
N PHE A 385 -20.64 10.19 -15.16
CA PHE A 385 -19.94 10.60 -13.95
C PHE A 385 -18.40 10.49 -14.04
N TRP A 386 -17.85 10.05 -15.18
CA TRP A 386 -16.41 10.14 -15.47
C TRP A 386 -16.00 11.48 -16.09
N ILE A 387 -16.97 12.34 -16.45
CA ILE A 387 -16.76 13.65 -17.09
C ILE A 387 -16.76 14.80 -16.08
#